data_AF-K1X790-F1
#
_entry.id   AF-K1X790-F1
#
_cell.length_a   1.000
_cell.length_b   1.000
_cell.length_c   1.000
_cell.angle_alpha   90.00
_cell.angle_beta   90.00
_cell.angle_gamma   90.00
#
_symmetry.space_group_name_H-M   'P 1'
#
loop_
_entity.id
_entity.type
_entity.pdbx_description
1 polymer ?
#
loop_
_entity_poly.entity_id
_entity_poly.type
_entity_poly.pdbx_seq_one_letter_code
_entity_poly.pdbx_strand_id
1 'polypeptide(L)'
;MRTTCVPFLAVMASSMLVKEAIAVPRHAHLNLHAKRDYYVATDTVIVTEEVWVTEAADGSLETRPATATAFVDESALMVAEPLPGAPPLAAPATTLVPVVSSSSSSSSLLNADLIEAKPSNSYVAPISTLVAAKPIASASASTSLAAPAATASSSSSTTSTSKRGLAYNDASLLTAFAKNSMFSWSYNWGSTQYGGTVPAGIEYVPMLWGLSSDHTRNWADAVSTGLAAGATHLLSFNEPDYSGQANLGYAAAATGYMTYMQPYASKAKLVSPAVTNGGDPMGLTWLTNFIAACSACTIDAIAVHWYNGGDAAAFKAYMAKAYAAGGNRPIWVTEFQASGTALEQAAFLKEVMAWMDSTSYIERYSYFMVADGNLMSGSALSSLGSTYAAAAAA
;
A
#
# COMPACT_ATOMS: atom_id res chain seq x y z
N MET A 1 21.96 64.73 -11.13
CA MET A 1 20.72 64.25 -11.77
C MET A 1 19.75 63.86 -10.68
N ARG A 2 18.49 64.27 -10.78
CA ARG A 2 17.44 64.07 -9.78
C ARG A 2 16.98 62.61 -9.78
N THR A 3 16.93 62.00 -8.60
CA THR A 3 16.33 60.68 -8.38
C THR A 3 14.82 60.86 -8.28
N THR A 4 14.07 60.36 -9.27
CA THR A 4 12.61 60.20 -9.19
C THR A 4 12.31 58.72 -9.10
N CYS A 5 11.78 58.28 -7.96
CA CYS A 5 11.29 56.92 -7.75
C CYS A 5 9.88 56.83 -8.33
N VAL A 6 9.67 55.99 -9.34
CA VAL A 6 8.34 55.61 -9.83
C VAL A 6 8.13 54.15 -9.42
N PRO A 7 7.08 53.80 -8.67
CA PRO A 7 6.84 52.42 -8.30
C PRO A 7 6.20 51.71 -9.50
N PHE A 8 6.95 50.85 -10.19
CA PHE A 8 6.33 49.86 -11.05
C PHE A 8 5.88 48.68 -10.21
N LEU A 9 4.57 48.43 -10.30
CA LEU A 9 3.82 47.35 -9.70
C LEU A 9 4.47 46.00 -10.06
N ALA A 10 4.99 45.28 -9.06
CA ALA A 10 5.42 43.90 -9.24
C ALA A 10 4.18 43.03 -9.49
N VAL A 11 4.02 42.53 -10.72
CA VAL A 11 3.01 41.53 -11.05
C VAL A 11 3.51 40.19 -10.49
N MET A 12 3.00 39.81 -9.33
CA MET A 12 3.16 38.46 -8.79
C MET A 12 2.39 37.50 -9.70
N ALA A 13 3.09 36.81 -10.60
CA ALA A 13 2.54 35.67 -11.32
C ALA A 13 2.50 34.45 -10.39
N SER A 14 1.51 34.41 -9.50
CA SER A 14 1.21 33.20 -8.74
C SER A 14 0.59 32.18 -9.68
N SER A 15 1.38 31.21 -10.15
CA SER A 15 0.86 30.02 -10.82
C SER A 15 0.21 29.11 -9.78
N MET A 16 -1.02 29.43 -9.39
CA MET A 16 -1.87 28.48 -8.68
C MET A 16 -2.25 27.37 -9.65
N LEU A 17 -1.61 26.21 -9.51
CA LEU A 17 -2.07 24.97 -10.13
C LEU A 17 -3.30 24.46 -9.37
N VAL A 18 -4.45 25.15 -9.51
CA VAL A 18 -5.75 24.58 -9.11
C VAL A 18 -6.12 23.55 -10.18
N LYS A 19 -5.88 22.27 -9.89
CA LYS A 19 -6.49 21.19 -10.67
C LYS A 19 -7.97 21.14 -10.33
N GLU A 20 -8.80 21.59 -11.27
CA GLU A 20 -10.25 21.42 -11.20
C GLU A 20 -10.62 19.92 -11.15
N ALA A 21 -11.48 19.59 -10.20
CA ALA A 21 -12.06 18.29 -10.04
C ALA A 21 -13.25 18.14 -11.01
N ILE A 22 -13.04 17.46 -12.13
CA ILE A 22 -14.15 16.94 -12.94
C ILE A 22 -14.71 15.71 -12.21
N ALA A 23 -16.02 15.73 -11.96
CA ALA A 23 -16.77 14.68 -11.29
C ALA A 23 -16.78 13.38 -12.12
N VAL A 24 -16.06 12.39 -11.61
CA VAL A 24 -16.19 10.95 -11.92
C VAL A 24 -16.30 10.28 -10.54
N PRO A 25 -17.11 9.22 -10.34
CA PRO A 25 -17.50 8.77 -8.99
C PRO A 25 -16.26 8.52 -8.11
N ARG A 26 -15.99 9.43 -7.17
CA ARG A 26 -14.91 9.28 -6.21
C ARG A 26 -15.28 8.13 -5.29
N HIS A 27 -14.57 7.01 -5.39
CA HIS A 27 -14.50 6.04 -4.30
C HIS A 27 -13.96 6.77 -3.07
N ALA A 28 -14.82 7.03 -2.09
CA ALA A 28 -14.53 7.79 -0.87
C ALA A 28 -13.70 6.98 0.14
N HIS A 29 -12.58 6.38 -0.29
CA HIS A 29 -11.74 5.48 0.52
C HIS A 29 -10.63 6.23 1.29
N LEU A 30 -10.13 7.37 0.77
CA LEU A 30 -9.04 8.14 1.40
C LEU A 30 -9.38 8.67 2.81
N ASN A 31 -10.63 9.10 3.05
CA ASN A 31 -11.02 9.72 4.32
C ASN A 31 -11.17 8.71 5.47
N LEU A 32 -11.26 7.41 5.18
CA LEU A 32 -11.44 6.36 6.19
C LEU A 32 -10.11 5.89 6.80
N HIS A 33 -9.00 6.04 6.08
CA HIS A 33 -7.64 5.83 6.57
C HIS A 33 -7.04 7.08 7.23
N ALA A 34 -7.74 8.22 7.14
CA ALA A 34 -7.21 9.54 7.49
C ALA A 34 -7.08 9.84 8.99
N LYS A 35 -7.38 8.90 9.90
CA LYS A 35 -7.18 9.06 11.35
C LYS A 35 -5.75 8.72 11.80
N ARG A 36 -4.76 9.06 10.98
CA ARG A 36 -3.36 9.11 11.41
C ARG A 36 -2.97 10.57 11.45
N ASP A 37 -2.30 11.01 12.52
CA ASP A 37 -1.68 12.32 12.55
C ASP A 37 -0.68 12.39 11.40
N TYR A 38 -1.07 13.04 10.31
CA TYR A 38 -0.19 13.24 9.16
C TYR A 38 0.77 14.37 9.50
N TYR A 39 2.05 14.06 9.59
CA TYR A 39 3.10 15.06 9.49
C TYR A 39 3.36 15.30 8.01
N VAL A 40 2.69 16.30 7.43
CA VAL A 40 3.03 16.80 6.09
C VAL A 40 4.24 17.72 6.25
N ALA A 41 5.44 17.17 6.02
CA ALA A 41 6.60 18.00 5.73
C ALA A 41 6.47 18.47 4.28
N THR A 42 5.99 19.69 4.08
CA THR A 42 5.97 20.33 2.77
C THR A 42 7.23 21.17 2.65
N ASP A 43 8.25 20.67 1.95
CA ASP A 43 9.41 21.49 1.59
C ASP A 43 8.97 22.52 0.56
N THR A 44 8.79 23.76 0.99
CA THR A 44 8.47 24.87 0.07
C THR A 44 9.78 25.43 -0.45
N VAL A 45 10.14 25.08 -1.68
CA VAL A 45 11.30 25.67 -2.36
C VAL A 45 10.85 26.96 -3.05
N ILE A 46 11.21 28.10 -2.47
CA ILE A 46 11.01 29.41 -3.11
C ILE A 46 12.26 29.71 -3.93
N VAL A 47 12.10 29.76 -5.25
CA VAL A 47 13.16 30.21 -6.17
C VAL A 47 12.86 31.66 -6.56
N THR A 48 13.68 32.59 -6.08
CA THR A 48 13.61 34.00 -6.49
C THR A 48 14.70 34.25 -7.52
N GLU A 49 14.31 34.66 -8.72
CA GLU A 49 15.24 35.15 -9.74
C GLU A 49 15.13 36.67 -9.83
N GLU A 50 16.19 37.38 -9.45
CA GLU A 50 16.28 38.83 -9.68
C GLU A 50 17.01 39.12 -10.99
N VAL A 51 16.35 39.81 -11.91
CA VAL A 51 16.93 40.27 -13.18
C VAL A 51 17.15 41.77 -13.11
N TRP A 52 18.38 42.20 -13.32
CA TRP A 52 18.74 43.61 -13.39
C TRP A 52 18.75 44.07 -14.86
N VAL A 53 17.96 45.09 -15.17
CA VAL A 53 17.97 45.79 -16.46
C VAL A 53 18.65 47.13 -16.28
N THR A 54 19.69 47.40 -17.06
CA THR A 54 20.43 48.67 -17.00
C THR A 54 20.26 49.38 -18.33
N GLU A 55 19.90 50.66 -18.29
CA GLU A 55 19.83 51.49 -19.49
C GLU A 55 21.21 52.14 -19.73
N ALA A 56 21.81 51.85 -20.88
CA ALA A 56 23.06 52.44 -21.30
C ALA A 56 22.85 53.91 -21.70
N ALA A 57 23.94 54.68 -21.78
CA ALA A 57 23.89 56.11 -22.06
C ALA A 57 23.31 56.47 -23.46
N ASP A 58 23.19 55.49 -24.35
CA ASP A 58 22.58 55.60 -25.68
C ASP A 58 21.09 55.23 -25.73
N GLY A 59 20.49 54.89 -24.58
CA GLY A 59 19.09 54.50 -24.43
C GLY A 59 18.80 53.03 -24.70
N SER A 60 19.83 52.19 -24.90
CA SER A 60 19.66 50.74 -25.03
C SER A 60 19.52 50.05 -23.66
N LEU A 61 18.69 49.03 -23.57
CA LEU A 61 18.48 48.25 -22.34
C LEU A 61 19.31 46.97 -22.37
N GLU A 62 20.23 46.81 -21.42
CA GLU A 62 21.02 45.59 -21.23
C GLU A 62 20.51 44.80 -20.02
N THR A 63 20.44 43.48 -20.16
CA THR A 63 20.12 42.57 -19.06
C THR A 63 21.34 41.73 -18.71
N ARG A 64 21.62 41.56 -17.42
CA ARG A 64 22.67 40.62 -16.96
C ARG A 64 22.03 39.29 -16.55
N PRO A 65 22.76 38.15 -16.67
CA PRO A 65 22.24 36.84 -16.27
C PRO A 65 21.87 36.84 -14.78
N ALA A 66 20.66 36.39 -14.45
CA ALA A 66 20.25 36.21 -13.06
C ALA A 66 21.05 35.08 -12.40
N THR A 67 21.50 35.31 -11.17
CA THR A 67 22.05 34.23 -10.34
C THR A 67 20.92 33.76 -9.43
N ALA A 68 20.40 32.56 -9.66
CA ALA A 68 19.36 31.99 -8.82
C ALA A 68 19.96 31.54 -7.47
N THR A 69 19.39 32.02 -6.37
CA THR A 69 19.67 31.50 -5.02
C THR A 69 18.43 30.78 -4.51
N ALA A 70 18.58 29.50 -4.18
CA ALA A 70 17.55 28.71 -3.52
C ALA A 70 17.82 28.69 -2.01
N PHE A 71 16.78 28.90 -1.21
CA PHE A 71 16.80 28.70 0.24
C PHE A 71 15.77 27.64 0.60
N VAL A 72 16.12 26.75 1.53
CA VAL A 72 15.22 25.76 2.11
C VAL A 72 14.81 26.29 3.48
N ASP A 73 13.53 26.61 3.67
CA ASP A 73 13.00 27.02 4.97
C ASP A 73 12.45 25.78 5.70
N GLU A 74 13.22 25.24 6.65
CA GLU A 74 12.84 24.09 7.49
C GLU A 74 11.91 24.49 8.66
N SER A 75 10.93 25.36 8.40
CA SER A 75 9.96 25.76 9.41
C SER A 75 8.75 24.84 9.39
N ALA A 76 8.71 23.84 10.30
CA ALA A 76 7.56 22.96 10.48
C ALA A 76 6.31 23.77 10.88
N LEU A 77 5.33 23.85 9.99
CA LEU A 77 4.02 24.46 10.25
C LEU A 77 3.12 23.48 11.02
N MET A 78 2.91 23.77 12.31
CA MET A 78 1.88 23.12 13.12
C MET A 78 0.50 23.65 12.68
N VAL A 79 -0.27 22.85 11.93
CA VAL A 79 -1.68 23.16 11.68
C VAL A 79 -2.51 22.54 12.79
N ALA A 80 -2.73 23.28 13.87
CA ALA A 80 -3.75 22.94 14.87
C ALA A 80 -5.05 23.68 14.52
N GLU A 81 -6.20 23.01 14.61
CA GLU A 81 -7.50 23.69 14.59
C GLU A 81 -7.60 24.69 15.76
N PRO A 82 -8.11 25.92 15.56
CA PRO A 82 -8.14 26.91 16.61
C PRO A 82 -9.26 26.64 17.63
N LEU A 83 -8.89 26.47 18.90
CA LEU A 83 -9.81 26.69 20.03
C LEU A 83 -9.97 28.20 20.28
N PRO A 84 -11.18 28.70 20.61
CA PRO A 84 -11.42 30.13 20.74
C PRO A 84 -10.91 30.68 22.09
N GLY A 85 -9.98 31.62 22.01
CA GLY A 85 -9.82 32.69 23.00
C GLY A 85 -8.60 32.63 23.92
N ALA A 86 -7.48 33.24 23.51
CA ALA A 86 -6.51 33.87 24.42
C ALA A 86 -5.68 34.95 23.68
N PRO A 87 -5.31 36.08 24.33
CA PRO A 87 -4.65 37.23 23.70
C PRO A 87 -3.13 37.05 23.47
N PRO A 88 -2.48 37.86 22.62
CA PRO A 88 -1.18 37.55 22.03
C PRO A 88 -0.01 37.77 23.00
N LEU A 89 0.92 36.79 23.06
CA LEU A 89 2.25 36.96 23.65
C LEU A 89 3.27 37.40 22.58
N ALA A 90 4.25 38.16 23.05
CA ALA A 90 5.28 38.86 22.27
C ALA A 90 6.30 37.95 21.58
N ALA A 91 6.81 38.40 20.43
CA ALA A 91 7.81 37.74 19.60
C ALA A 91 9.22 37.72 20.26
N PRO A 92 10.02 36.64 20.08
CA PRO A 92 11.42 36.63 20.49
C PRO A 92 12.33 37.29 19.44
N ALA A 93 13.42 37.88 19.93
CA ALA A 93 14.41 38.65 19.17
C ALA A 93 15.44 37.77 18.45
N THR A 94 15.76 38.13 17.21
CA THR A 94 16.80 37.52 16.37
C THR A 94 18.19 38.01 16.78
N THR A 95 19.13 37.09 17.01
CA THR A 95 20.55 37.41 17.27
C THR A 95 21.38 37.00 16.05
N LEU A 96 22.11 37.95 15.46
CA LEU A 96 22.98 37.76 14.31
C LEU A 96 24.35 37.21 14.75
N VAL A 97 24.89 36.23 14.02
CA VAL A 97 26.27 35.71 14.19
C VAL A 97 27.03 35.92 12.86
N PRO A 98 28.28 36.42 12.87
CA PRO A 98 28.98 36.81 11.64
C PRO A 98 29.67 35.65 10.93
N VAL A 99 29.74 35.78 9.60
CA VAL A 99 30.41 34.90 8.63
C VAL A 99 31.93 35.09 8.69
N VAL A 100 32.69 33.99 8.62
CA VAL A 100 34.15 33.99 8.40
C VAL A 100 34.46 33.41 7.03
N SER A 101 35.05 34.23 6.17
CA SER A 101 35.53 33.85 4.83
C SER A 101 36.80 33.00 4.92
N SER A 102 36.92 32.00 4.06
CA SER A 102 38.22 31.42 3.69
C SER A 102 38.30 31.14 2.19
N SER A 103 39.53 31.24 1.70
CA SER A 103 39.94 31.62 0.36
C SER A 103 40.05 30.47 -0.64
N SER A 104 39.99 30.89 -1.89
CA SER A 104 40.07 30.18 -3.17
C SER A 104 41.31 29.30 -3.38
N SER A 105 41.12 28.27 -4.21
CA SER A 105 42.15 27.70 -5.10
C SER A 105 41.48 27.08 -6.32
N SER A 106 41.83 27.60 -7.50
CA SER A 106 41.35 27.18 -8.81
C SER A 106 42.28 26.11 -9.41
N SER A 107 41.72 25.14 -10.14
CA SER A 107 42.40 24.56 -11.32
C SER A 107 41.43 23.82 -12.25
N SER A 108 41.23 24.45 -13.42
CA SER A 108 41.15 23.91 -14.79
C SER A 108 40.38 22.63 -15.13
N LEU A 109 39.42 22.86 -16.02
CA LEU A 109 38.73 21.93 -16.92
C LEU A 109 39.68 21.24 -17.90
N LEU A 110 39.44 19.96 -18.17
CA LEU A 110 39.80 19.30 -19.43
C LEU A 110 38.59 18.49 -19.93
N ASN A 111 38.26 18.73 -21.20
CA ASN A 111 37.20 18.09 -21.98
C ASN A 111 37.37 16.56 -22.03
N ALA A 112 36.25 15.85 -22.02
CA ALA A 112 36.16 14.48 -22.55
C ALA A 112 34.94 14.38 -23.47
N ASP A 113 35.21 13.86 -24.66
CA ASP A 113 34.35 13.82 -25.83
C ASP A 113 33.06 13.02 -25.66
N LEU A 114 32.03 13.48 -26.37
CA LEU A 114 30.81 12.75 -26.68
C LEU A 114 31.16 11.58 -27.63
N ILE A 115 30.94 10.34 -27.19
CA ILE A 115 30.80 9.19 -28.10
C ILE A 115 29.37 8.67 -28.00
N GLU A 116 28.62 8.98 -29.06
CA GLU A 116 27.31 8.46 -29.38
C GLU A 116 27.43 7.01 -29.87
N ALA A 117 26.89 6.05 -29.11
CA ALA A 117 26.82 4.64 -29.50
C ALA A 117 25.45 4.31 -30.09
N LYS A 118 25.43 4.10 -31.42
CA LYS A 118 24.29 3.60 -32.21
C LYS A 118 23.97 2.13 -31.85
N PRO A 119 22.69 1.75 -31.64
CA PRO A 119 22.34 0.35 -31.43
C PRO A 119 22.40 -0.44 -32.75
N SER A 120 23.15 -1.55 -32.73
CA SER A 120 23.20 -2.52 -33.82
C SER A 120 22.29 -3.70 -33.50
N ASN A 121 21.15 -3.78 -34.18
CA ASN A 121 20.29 -4.96 -34.21
C ASN A 121 21.03 -6.13 -34.87
N SER A 122 21.25 -7.20 -34.12
CA SER A 122 21.55 -8.52 -34.70
C SER A 122 20.60 -9.54 -34.09
N TYR A 123 19.59 -9.88 -34.89
CA TYR A 123 18.61 -10.93 -34.66
C TYR A 123 19.27 -12.27 -35.01
N VAL A 124 19.39 -13.18 -34.04
CA VAL A 124 19.79 -14.57 -34.27
C VAL A 124 18.58 -15.45 -33.97
N ALA A 125 18.04 -16.07 -35.01
CA ALA A 125 16.90 -16.98 -34.92
C ALA A 125 17.30 -18.31 -34.24
N PRO A 126 16.43 -18.93 -33.43
CA PRO A 126 16.65 -20.28 -32.96
C PRO A 126 16.38 -21.32 -34.07
N ILE A 127 17.35 -22.20 -34.28
CA ILE A 127 17.27 -23.35 -35.17
C ILE A 127 16.39 -24.43 -34.52
N SER A 128 15.23 -24.70 -35.11
CA SER A 128 14.42 -25.89 -34.81
C SER A 128 15.13 -27.15 -35.31
N THR A 129 15.51 -28.04 -34.40
CA THR A 129 15.87 -29.43 -34.74
C THR A 129 14.70 -30.34 -34.41
N LEU A 130 14.03 -30.82 -35.46
CA LEU A 130 13.07 -31.91 -35.41
C LEU A 130 13.83 -33.23 -35.31
N VAL A 131 13.64 -33.99 -34.23
CA VAL A 131 13.99 -35.41 -34.19
C VAL A 131 12.70 -36.22 -34.19
N ALA A 132 12.51 -36.96 -35.28
CA ALA A 132 11.39 -37.83 -35.52
C ALA A 132 11.41 -39.06 -34.60
N ALA A 133 10.29 -39.32 -33.92
CA ALA A 133 10.02 -40.61 -33.30
C ALA A 133 8.99 -41.38 -34.14
N LYS A 134 9.40 -42.55 -34.63
CA LYS A 134 8.61 -43.52 -35.40
C LYS A 134 7.62 -44.26 -34.49
N PRO A 135 6.40 -44.62 -34.95
CA PRO A 135 5.40 -45.25 -34.11
C PRO A 135 5.64 -46.77 -34.00
N ILE A 136 5.37 -47.34 -32.82
CA ILE A 136 5.12 -48.77 -32.64
C ILE A 136 3.74 -48.91 -32.00
N ALA A 137 2.88 -49.66 -32.68
CA ALA A 137 1.51 -49.96 -32.30
C ALA A 137 1.42 -51.22 -31.42
N SER A 138 0.30 -51.32 -30.70
CA SER A 138 -0.26 -52.54 -30.05
C SER A 138 0.50 -53.05 -28.83
N ALA A 139 -0.10 -53.62 -27.78
CA ALA A 139 -1.43 -54.19 -27.60
C ALA A 139 -1.82 -54.20 -26.10
N SER A 140 -3.12 -54.35 -25.82
CA SER A 140 -3.73 -54.50 -24.49
C SER A 140 -3.36 -55.83 -23.83
N ALA A 141 -3.13 -55.84 -22.50
CA ALA A 141 -3.30 -57.03 -21.66
C ALA A 141 -3.58 -56.62 -20.20
N SER A 142 -4.80 -56.93 -19.76
CA SER A 142 -5.26 -56.87 -18.37
C SER A 142 -4.63 -58.00 -17.55
N THR A 143 -4.08 -57.69 -16.38
CA THR A 143 -3.95 -58.67 -15.29
C THR A 143 -4.11 -57.98 -13.94
N SER A 144 -5.12 -58.44 -13.22
CA SER A 144 -5.45 -58.15 -11.83
C SER A 144 -4.36 -58.59 -10.87
N LEU A 145 -4.07 -57.78 -9.84
CA LEU A 145 -3.60 -58.25 -8.54
C LEU A 145 -4.02 -57.23 -7.46
N ALA A 146 -4.72 -57.73 -6.45
CA ALA A 146 -5.29 -56.99 -5.36
C ALA A 146 -4.36 -56.93 -4.13
N ALA A 147 -4.51 -55.84 -3.37
CA ALA A 147 -4.25 -55.63 -1.94
C ALA A 147 -2.78 -55.50 -1.45
N PRO A 148 -2.51 -54.76 -0.34
CA PRO A 148 -3.48 -54.28 0.67
C PRO A 148 -3.51 -52.77 0.91
N ALA A 149 -4.68 -52.33 1.37
CA ALA A 149 -4.97 -51.00 1.89
C ALA A 149 -4.15 -50.71 3.15
N ALA A 150 -3.32 -49.67 3.11
CA ALA A 150 -2.86 -49.00 4.30
C ALA A 150 -3.86 -47.89 4.63
N THR A 151 -4.78 -48.18 5.55
CA THR A 151 -5.55 -47.16 6.28
C THR A 151 -4.58 -46.34 7.12
N ALA A 152 -4.03 -45.29 6.53
CA ALA A 152 -3.48 -44.19 7.28
C ALA A 152 -4.65 -43.34 7.77
N SER A 153 -5.15 -43.66 8.97
CA SER A 153 -5.96 -42.72 9.74
C SER A 153 -5.06 -41.54 10.11
N SER A 154 -4.98 -40.54 9.24
CA SER A 154 -4.52 -39.21 9.63
C SER A 154 -5.63 -38.60 10.47
N SER A 155 -5.55 -38.80 11.79
CA SER A 155 -6.22 -37.92 12.74
C SER A 155 -5.57 -36.55 12.61
N SER A 156 -6.01 -35.76 11.62
CA SER A 156 -5.75 -34.33 11.61
C SER A 156 -6.50 -33.78 12.81
N SER A 157 -5.78 -33.54 13.91
CA SER A 157 -6.22 -32.59 14.92
C SER A 157 -6.22 -31.22 14.26
N THR A 158 -7.24 -30.95 13.45
CA THR A 158 -7.50 -29.63 12.89
C THR A 158 -7.96 -28.80 14.07
N THR A 159 -7.01 -28.24 14.81
CA THR A 159 -7.28 -26.99 15.53
C THR A 159 -7.54 -25.97 14.43
N SER A 160 -8.76 -25.96 13.87
CA SER A 160 -9.13 -25.06 12.80
C SER A 160 -9.14 -23.66 13.41
N THR A 161 -7.99 -22.99 13.37
CA THR A 161 -7.92 -21.57 13.67
C THR A 161 -8.90 -20.89 12.72
N SER A 162 -9.88 -20.16 13.27
CA SER A 162 -10.88 -19.50 12.45
C SER A 162 -10.23 -18.60 11.40
N LYS A 163 -10.85 -18.47 10.22
CA LYS A 163 -10.32 -17.65 9.11
C LYS A 163 -10.61 -16.16 9.26
N ARG A 164 -11.61 -15.81 10.08
CA ARG A 164 -12.17 -14.47 10.17
C ARG A 164 -11.28 -13.56 11.01
N GLY A 165 -11.03 -12.35 10.48
CA GLY A 165 -10.16 -11.34 11.06
C GLY A 165 -10.86 -10.04 11.40
N LEU A 166 -10.11 -9.12 11.98
CA LEU A 166 -10.57 -7.79 12.37
C LEU A 166 -9.63 -6.73 11.76
N ALA A 167 -10.06 -6.09 10.67
CA ALA A 167 -9.46 -4.87 10.15
C ALA A 167 -9.91 -3.69 11.03
N TYR A 168 -9.01 -2.88 11.56
CA TYR A 168 -9.36 -1.82 12.51
C TYR A 168 -8.43 -0.61 12.43
N ASN A 169 -8.89 0.55 12.88
CA ASN A 169 -7.99 1.68 13.16
C ASN A 169 -7.72 1.82 14.66
N ASP A 170 -8.75 1.59 15.49
CA ASP A 170 -8.69 1.74 16.94
C ASP A 170 -8.87 0.37 17.63
N ALA A 171 -7.81 -0.13 18.28
CA ALA A 171 -7.84 -1.44 18.93
C ALA A 171 -8.83 -1.53 20.11
N SER A 172 -9.22 -0.39 20.72
CA SER A 172 -10.17 -0.41 21.84
C SER A 172 -11.54 -0.98 21.43
N LEU A 173 -11.93 -0.81 20.17
CA LEU A 173 -13.17 -1.32 19.60
C LEU A 173 -13.18 -2.85 19.46
N LEU A 174 -12.01 -3.49 19.43
CA LEU A 174 -11.90 -4.95 19.30
C LEU A 174 -12.45 -5.71 20.52
N THR A 175 -12.58 -5.03 21.67
CA THR A 175 -13.11 -5.62 22.90
C THR A 175 -14.51 -6.20 22.71
N ALA A 176 -15.32 -5.62 21.83
CA ALA A 176 -16.66 -6.12 21.50
C ALA A 176 -16.64 -7.50 20.80
N PHE A 177 -15.50 -7.89 20.22
CA PHE A 177 -15.29 -9.17 19.54
C PHE A 177 -14.49 -10.18 20.39
N ALA A 178 -13.87 -9.75 21.50
CA ALA A 178 -12.86 -10.51 22.25
C ALA A 178 -13.31 -11.90 22.76
N LYS A 179 -14.61 -12.11 23.01
CA LYS A 179 -15.15 -13.39 23.52
C LYS A 179 -15.55 -14.37 22.41
N ASN A 180 -15.37 -13.99 21.16
CA ASN A 180 -15.83 -14.77 20.02
C ASN A 180 -14.64 -15.49 19.36
N SER A 181 -14.61 -16.81 19.52
CA SER A 181 -13.56 -17.67 18.98
C SER A 181 -13.53 -17.75 17.45
N MET A 182 -14.51 -17.13 16.76
CA MET A 182 -14.48 -16.96 15.32
C MET A 182 -13.44 -15.93 14.88
N PHE A 183 -12.91 -15.08 15.75
CA PHE A 183 -11.85 -14.14 15.38
C PHE A 183 -10.50 -14.63 15.88
N SER A 184 -9.53 -14.78 14.96
CA SER A 184 -8.20 -15.32 15.28
C SER A 184 -7.06 -14.36 14.97
N TRP A 185 -7.32 -13.32 14.18
CA TRP A 185 -6.30 -12.37 13.73
C TRP A 185 -6.87 -10.97 13.48
N SER A 186 -5.98 -10.00 13.36
CA SER A 186 -6.31 -8.59 13.19
C SER A 186 -5.18 -7.86 12.46
N TYR A 187 -5.52 -6.74 11.82
CA TYR A 187 -4.54 -5.82 11.23
C TYR A 187 -5.13 -4.40 11.15
N ASN A 188 -4.27 -3.39 11.01
CA ASN A 188 -4.67 -1.98 11.04
C ASN A 188 -3.97 -1.10 10.00
N TRP A 189 -3.59 -1.69 8.85
CA TRP A 189 -2.82 -1.02 7.80
C TRP A 189 -1.49 -0.42 8.27
N GLY A 190 -0.98 -0.88 9.41
CA GLY A 190 0.23 -0.37 10.04
C GLY A 190 1.19 -1.49 10.36
N SER A 191 2.45 -1.10 10.63
CA SER A 191 3.47 -2.02 11.12
C SER A 191 3.28 -2.33 12.62
N THR A 192 2.60 -1.45 13.36
CA THR A 192 2.37 -1.57 14.80
C THR A 192 0.91 -1.33 15.18
N GLN A 193 0.49 -1.91 16.31
CA GLN A 193 -0.84 -1.68 16.89
C GLN A 193 -1.06 -0.20 17.22
N TYR A 194 -2.33 0.25 17.19
CA TYR A 194 -2.75 1.61 17.55
C TYR A 194 -4.11 1.59 18.25
N GLY A 195 -4.39 2.60 19.09
CA GLY A 195 -5.70 2.78 19.73
C GLY A 195 -6.02 1.84 20.89
N GLY A 196 -5.04 1.10 21.42
CA GLY A 196 -5.25 0.19 22.55
C GLY A 196 -4.51 -1.13 22.37
N THR A 197 -4.99 -2.17 23.03
CA THR A 197 -4.39 -3.52 23.00
C THR A 197 -5.31 -4.48 22.27
N VAL A 198 -4.75 -5.24 21.33
CA VAL A 198 -5.48 -6.35 20.69
C VAL A 198 -5.85 -7.40 21.74
N PRO A 199 -7.12 -7.86 21.79
CA PRO A 199 -7.54 -8.87 22.76
C PRO A 199 -6.71 -10.16 22.71
N ALA A 200 -6.49 -10.78 23.87
CA ALA A 200 -5.79 -12.05 23.97
C ALA A 200 -6.45 -13.12 23.08
N GLY A 201 -5.63 -13.94 22.41
CA GLY A 201 -6.10 -14.97 21.48
C GLY A 201 -6.34 -14.48 20.04
N ILE A 202 -6.21 -13.16 19.79
CA ILE A 202 -6.25 -12.58 18.45
C ILE A 202 -4.84 -12.15 18.06
N GLU A 203 -4.31 -12.71 16.98
CA GLU A 203 -3.01 -12.33 16.42
C GLU A 203 -3.07 -10.90 15.86
N TYR A 204 -2.04 -10.09 16.07
CA TYR A 204 -1.83 -8.87 15.29
C TYR A 204 -0.86 -9.17 14.14
N VAL A 205 -1.26 -8.85 12.91
CA VAL A 205 -0.47 -9.06 11.69
C VAL A 205 0.08 -7.72 11.21
N PRO A 206 1.40 -7.46 11.34
CA PRO A 206 2.03 -6.25 10.83
C PRO A 206 1.88 -6.13 9.30
N MET A 207 1.64 -4.91 8.82
CA MET A 207 1.62 -4.57 7.40
C MET A 207 2.69 -3.51 7.08
N LEU A 208 3.53 -3.80 6.09
CA LEU A 208 4.32 -2.77 5.42
C LEU A 208 3.46 -2.12 4.33
N TRP A 209 2.85 -0.98 4.65
CA TRP A 209 1.83 -0.36 3.79
C TRP A 209 2.38 0.11 2.44
N GLY A 210 3.60 0.65 2.38
CA GLY A 210 4.21 1.16 1.16
C GLY A 210 5.73 1.34 1.31
N LEU A 211 6.36 1.99 0.34
CA LEU A 211 7.83 2.17 0.28
C LEU A 211 8.32 3.56 0.67
N SER A 212 7.43 4.47 1.06
CA SER A 212 7.84 5.75 1.63
C SER A 212 8.51 5.55 2.99
N SER A 213 9.40 6.48 3.34
CA SER A 213 10.24 6.39 4.54
C SER A 213 9.43 6.22 5.83
N ASP A 214 8.25 6.82 5.92
CA ASP A 214 7.34 6.69 7.05
C ASP A 214 6.81 5.27 7.27
N HIS A 215 6.74 4.45 6.23
CA HIS A 215 6.39 3.03 6.33
C HIS A 215 7.62 2.15 6.57
N THR A 216 8.75 2.43 5.92
CA THR A 216 9.92 1.55 5.94
C THR A 216 10.84 1.75 7.13
N ARG A 217 10.94 2.98 7.69
CA ARG A 217 11.96 3.33 8.70
C ARG A 217 11.92 2.47 9.96
N ASN A 218 10.71 2.12 10.41
CA ASN A 218 10.50 1.33 11.64
C ASN A 218 10.09 -0.12 11.35
N TRP A 219 10.14 -0.55 10.08
CA TRP A 219 9.61 -1.85 9.69
C TRP A 219 10.32 -3.01 10.39
N ALA A 220 11.65 -2.98 10.47
CA ALA A 220 12.42 -4.07 11.08
C ALA A 220 12.12 -4.25 12.58
N ASP A 221 12.06 -3.15 13.32
CA ASP A 221 11.74 -3.17 14.76
C ASP A 221 10.29 -3.60 15.00
N ALA A 222 9.37 -3.16 14.14
CA ALA A 222 7.97 -3.55 14.21
C ALA A 222 7.78 -5.05 13.93
N VAL A 223 8.47 -5.60 12.93
CA VAL A 223 8.46 -7.05 12.66
C VAL A 223 9.05 -7.82 13.83
N SER A 224 10.20 -7.41 14.37
CA SER A 224 10.81 -8.06 15.53
C SER A 224 9.84 -8.12 16.72
N THR A 225 9.19 -6.99 17.02
CA THR A 225 8.19 -6.88 18.08
C THR A 225 6.97 -7.77 17.81
N GLY A 226 6.44 -7.75 16.58
CA GLY A 226 5.30 -8.55 16.17
C GLY A 226 5.57 -10.05 16.28
N LEU A 227 6.73 -10.52 15.78
CA LEU A 227 7.13 -11.92 15.87
C LEU A 227 7.31 -12.36 17.32
N ALA A 228 7.92 -11.53 18.17
CA ALA A 228 8.03 -11.81 19.60
C ALA A 228 6.67 -11.87 20.31
N ALA A 229 5.67 -11.15 19.80
CA ALA A 229 4.29 -11.19 20.27
C ALA A 229 3.45 -12.33 19.65
N GLY A 230 4.04 -13.16 18.78
CA GLY A 230 3.38 -14.33 18.18
C GLY A 230 2.77 -14.10 16.80
N ALA A 231 3.13 -13.02 16.10
CA ALA A 231 2.78 -12.87 14.69
C ALA A 231 3.39 -14.02 13.87
N THR A 232 2.57 -14.64 13.03
CA THR A 232 2.90 -15.77 12.16
C THR A 232 2.94 -15.36 10.68
N HIS A 233 2.38 -14.20 10.36
CA HIS A 233 2.32 -13.65 9.01
C HIS A 233 2.77 -12.19 8.98
N LEU A 234 3.19 -11.73 7.81
CA LEU A 234 3.46 -10.33 7.52
C LEU A 234 2.74 -9.93 6.22
N LEU A 235 2.00 -8.83 6.27
CA LEU A 235 1.33 -8.24 5.11
C LEU A 235 2.26 -7.22 4.43
N SER A 236 2.17 -7.13 3.11
CA SER A 236 2.88 -6.12 2.32
C SER A 236 1.92 -5.17 1.62
N PHE A 237 2.45 -4.36 0.72
CA PHE A 237 1.93 -3.05 0.29
C PHE A 237 0.42 -3.01 0.03
N ASN A 238 -0.23 -1.94 0.49
CA ASN A 238 -1.68 -1.76 0.41
C ASN A 238 -2.07 -1.08 -0.89
N GLU A 239 -2.85 -1.76 -1.72
CA GLU A 239 -3.37 -1.28 -3.00
C GLU A 239 -2.29 -0.56 -3.84
N PRO A 240 -1.13 -1.20 -4.10
CA PRO A 240 -0.07 -0.59 -4.89
C PRO A 240 -0.52 -0.28 -6.32
N ASP A 241 -1.55 -0.98 -6.80
CA ASP A 241 -2.19 -0.77 -8.08
C ASP A 241 -3.06 0.50 -8.14
N TYR A 242 -3.32 1.17 -7.01
CA TYR A 242 -4.16 2.36 -6.95
C TYR A 242 -3.39 3.62 -6.55
N SER A 243 -3.57 4.71 -7.31
CA SER A 243 -2.83 5.96 -7.13
C SER A 243 -3.15 6.71 -5.82
N GLY A 244 -4.28 6.40 -5.19
CA GLY A 244 -4.68 6.99 -3.91
C GLY A 244 -4.12 6.26 -2.67
N GLN A 245 -3.28 5.23 -2.88
CA GLN A 245 -2.79 4.31 -1.86
C GLN A 245 -1.27 4.17 -2.00
N ALA A 246 -0.70 2.96 -1.86
CA ALA A 246 0.76 2.79 -1.93
C ALA A 246 1.34 3.21 -3.30
N ASN A 247 0.53 3.14 -4.37
CA ASN A 247 0.86 3.66 -5.70
C ASN A 247 2.26 3.21 -6.19
N LEU A 248 2.44 1.91 -6.35
CA LEU A 248 3.70 1.29 -6.79
C LEU A 248 3.48 0.51 -8.09
N GLY A 249 4.35 0.75 -9.07
CA GLY A 249 4.47 -0.17 -10.21
C GLY A 249 4.94 -1.56 -9.74
N TYR A 250 4.48 -2.62 -10.39
CA TYR A 250 4.79 -4.02 -9.99
C TYR A 250 6.29 -4.30 -9.88
N ALA A 251 7.14 -3.69 -10.72
CA ALA A 251 8.58 -3.85 -10.65
C ALA A 251 9.21 -3.19 -9.42
N ALA A 252 8.75 -1.99 -9.06
CA ALA A 252 9.20 -1.30 -7.84
C ALA A 252 8.73 -2.07 -6.60
N ALA A 253 7.49 -2.59 -6.61
CA ALA A 253 6.99 -3.45 -5.55
C ALA A 253 7.81 -4.74 -5.41
N ALA A 254 8.22 -5.39 -6.50
CA ALA A 254 9.07 -6.59 -6.44
C ALA A 254 10.44 -6.29 -5.78
N THR A 255 11.10 -5.20 -6.16
CA THR A 255 12.35 -4.75 -5.51
C THR A 255 12.13 -4.45 -4.03
N GLY A 256 11.09 -3.69 -3.69
CA GLY A 256 10.74 -3.39 -2.30
C GLY A 256 10.44 -4.64 -1.47
N TYR A 257 9.75 -5.61 -2.06
CA TYR A 257 9.43 -6.89 -1.40
C TYR A 257 10.71 -7.68 -1.10
N MET A 258 11.69 -7.70 -2.02
CA MET A 258 13.01 -8.28 -1.74
C MET A 258 13.80 -7.59 -0.65
N THR A 259 13.75 -6.26 -0.61
CA THR A 259 14.44 -5.51 0.42
C THR A 259 13.80 -5.69 1.80
N TYR A 260 12.47 -5.60 1.88
CA TYR A 260 11.78 -5.43 3.15
C TYR A 260 11.00 -6.65 3.62
N MET A 261 10.57 -7.56 2.75
CA MET A 261 9.79 -8.75 3.14
C MET A 261 10.65 -10.02 3.17
N GLN A 262 11.47 -10.26 2.14
CA GLN A 262 12.30 -11.49 2.03
C GLN A 262 13.14 -11.82 3.27
N PRO A 263 13.73 -10.85 4.00
CA PRO A 263 14.55 -11.16 5.17
C PRO A 263 13.79 -11.94 6.27
N TYR A 264 12.46 -11.98 6.21
CA TYR A 264 11.59 -12.64 7.19
C TYR A 264 10.98 -13.95 6.69
N ALA A 265 11.30 -14.40 5.47
CA ALA A 265 10.71 -15.60 4.86
C ALA A 265 10.93 -16.90 5.67
N SER A 266 11.98 -16.96 6.50
CA SER A 266 12.24 -18.11 7.38
C SER A 266 11.63 -17.96 8.79
N LYS A 267 10.95 -16.85 9.08
CA LYS A 267 10.47 -16.48 10.42
C LYS A 267 8.95 -16.32 10.47
N ALA A 268 8.33 -15.92 9.36
CA ALA A 268 6.89 -15.80 9.20
C ALA A 268 6.51 -16.07 7.75
N LYS A 269 5.23 -16.37 7.54
CA LYS A 269 4.65 -16.44 6.20
C LYS A 269 4.49 -15.04 5.62
N LEU A 270 4.89 -14.85 4.37
CA LEU A 270 4.86 -13.56 3.70
C LEU A 270 3.67 -13.49 2.74
N VAL A 271 2.84 -12.46 2.92
CA VAL A 271 1.66 -12.25 2.09
C VAL A 271 1.98 -11.21 1.01
N SER A 272 1.51 -11.45 -0.22
CA SER A 272 1.70 -10.53 -1.35
C SER A 272 1.16 -9.12 -1.05
N PRO A 273 1.49 -8.12 -1.89
CA PRO A 273 0.80 -6.86 -1.86
C PRO A 273 -0.70 -7.08 -2.10
N ALA A 274 -1.54 -6.30 -1.41
CA ALA A 274 -2.98 -6.43 -1.47
C ALA A 274 -3.54 -5.57 -2.59
N VAL A 275 -4.01 -6.19 -3.68
CA VAL A 275 -4.51 -5.45 -4.86
C VAL A 275 -6.00 -5.16 -4.77
N THR A 276 -6.44 -4.05 -5.39
CA THR A 276 -7.88 -3.74 -5.55
C THR A 276 -8.59 -4.78 -6.43
N ASN A 277 -9.93 -4.72 -6.50
CA ASN A 277 -10.71 -5.41 -7.54
C ASN A 277 -10.88 -4.58 -8.84
N GLY A 278 -9.99 -3.62 -9.08
CA GLY A 278 -9.98 -2.80 -10.29
C GLY A 278 -9.70 -3.60 -11.56
N GLY A 279 -10.17 -3.06 -12.70
CA GLY A 279 -9.85 -3.59 -14.02
C GLY A 279 -8.43 -3.27 -14.47
N ASP A 280 -8.00 -3.85 -15.60
CA ASP A 280 -6.69 -3.61 -16.19
C ASP A 280 -6.37 -2.10 -16.34
N PRO A 281 -5.17 -1.63 -15.94
CA PRO A 281 -3.99 -2.39 -15.49
C PRO A 281 -3.92 -2.71 -13.98
N MET A 282 -4.98 -2.40 -13.22
CA MET A 282 -5.05 -2.61 -11.78
C MET A 282 -5.39 -4.06 -11.41
N GLY A 283 -5.56 -4.34 -10.12
CA GLY A 283 -6.10 -5.58 -9.61
C GLY A 283 -5.30 -6.81 -10.02
N LEU A 284 -6.00 -7.80 -10.59
CA LEU A 284 -5.40 -9.10 -10.91
C LEU A 284 -4.34 -9.04 -12.02
N THR A 285 -4.39 -8.04 -12.93
CA THR A 285 -3.31 -7.82 -13.90
C THR A 285 -2.05 -7.38 -13.18
N TRP A 286 -2.15 -6.38 -12.30
CA TRP A 286 -1.02 -5.92 -11.49
C TRP A 286 -0.42 -7.06 -10.67
N LEU A 287 -1.28 -7.86 -10.01
CA LEU A 287 -0.84 -9.01 -9.21
C LEU A 287 -0.07 -10.03 -10.06
N THR A 288 -0.60 -10.40 -11.23
CA THR A 288 0.06 -11.35 -12.14
C THR A 288 1.45 -10.85 -12.55
N ASN A 289 1.56 -9.56 -12.89
CA ASN A 289 2.83 -8.94 -13.27
C ASN A 289 3.82 -8.88 -12.09
N PHE A 290 3.34 -8.61 -10.88
CA PHE A 290 4.16 -8.63 -9.66
C PHE A 290 4.70 -10.04 -9.38
N ILE A 291 3.84 -11.07 -9.41
CA ILE A 291 4.27 -12.46 -9.19
C ILE A 291 5.33 -12.87 -10.22
N ALA A 292 5.17 -12.48 -11.49
CA ALA A 292 6.15 -12.75 -12.54
C ALA A 292 7.48 -12.00 -12.32
N ALA A 293 7.43 -10.73 -11.90
CA ALA A 293 8.61 -9.92 -11.62
C ALA A 293 9.35 -10.37 -10.35
N CYS A 294 8.64 -10.95 -9.38
CA CYS A 294 9.13 -11.39 -8.09
C CYS A 294 9.43 -12.90 -8.05
N SER A 295 10.06 -13.45 -9.10
CA SER A 295 10.25 -14.91 -9.26
C SER A 295 11.17 -15.54 -8.20
N ALA A 296 12.06 -14.75 -7.58
CA ALA A 296 12.91 -15.18 -6.47
C ALA A 296 12.27 -14.98 -5.07
N CYS A 297 11.05 -14.45 -5.02
CA CYS A 297 10.42 -14.04 -3.79
C CYS A 297 9.70 -15.20 -3.10
N THR A 298 9.83 -15.28 -1.78
CA THR A 298 8.96 -16.14 -0.98
C THR A 298 7.62 -15.44 -0.80
N ILE A 299 6.57 -16.01 -1.39
CA ILE A 299 5.19 -15.52 -1.28
C ILE A 299 4.34 -16.73 -0.89
N ASP A 300 3.90 -16.76 0.37
CA ASP A 300 3.17 -17.89 0.96
C ASP A 300 1.67 -17.81 0.73
N ALA A 301 1.13 -16.58 0.64
CA ALA A 301 -0.26 -16.29 0.34
C ALA A 301 -0.38 -15.00 -0.49
N ILE A 302 -1.49 -14.83 -1.21
CA ILE A 302 -1.83 -13.57 -1.88
C ILE A 302 -2.89 -12.79 -1.11
N ALA A 303 -2.81 -11.46 -1.12
CA ALA A 303 -3.84 -10.58 -0.59
C ALA A 303 -4.62 -9.91 -1.71
N VAL A 304 -5.94 -9.83 -1.56
CA VAL A 304 -6.84 -9.13 -2.50
C VAL A 304 -7.94 -8.41 -1.75
N HIS A 305 -8.41 -7.32 -2.34
CA HIS A 305 -9.55 -6.55 -1.86
C HIS A 305 -10.75 -6.70 -2.79
N TRP A 306 -11.94 -6.52 -2.24
CA TRP A 306 -13.17 -6.51 -3.01
C TRP A 306 -14.17 -5.46 -2.52
N TYR A 307 -14.55 -4.56 -3.41
CA TYR A 307 -15.58 -3.56 -3.20
C TYR A 307 -16.49 -3.53 -4.42
N ASN A 308 -17.53 -4.35 -4.42
CA ASN A 308 -18.47 -4.38 -5.56
C ASN A 308 -19.88 -4.87 -5.21
N GLY A 309 -20.60 -4.11 -4.37
CA GLY A 309 -22.01 -4.36 -4.11
C GLY A 309 -22.29 -5.60 -3.26
N GLY A 310 -23.52 -6.11 -3.28
CA GLY A 310 -23.93 -7.31 -2.54
C GLY A 310 -23.95 -8.59 -3.38
N ASP A 311 -23.28 -8.62 -4.54
CA ASP A 311 -23.28 -9.78 -5.44
C ASP A 311 -22.27 -10.85 -4.98
N ALA A 312 -22.78 -11.83 -4.23
CA ALA A 312 -21.98 -12.94 -3.74
C ALA A 312 -21.46 -13.86 -4.86
N ALA A 313 -22.15 -13.97 -6.01
CA ALA A 313 -21.69 -14.79 -7.12
C ALA A 313 -20.48 -14.14 -7.81
N ALA A 314 -20.54 -12.82 -8.03
CA ALA A 314 -19.42 -12.05 -8.55
C ALA A 314 -18.21 -12.08 -7.60
N PHE A 315 -18.43 -11.99 -6.29
CA PHE A 315 -17.39 -12.14 -5.28
C PHE A 315 -16.68 -13.50 -5.41
N LYS A 316 -17.44 -14.61 -5.42
CA LYS A 316 -16.91 -15.98 -5.54
C LYS A 316 -16.12 -16.18 -6.84
N ALA A 317 -16.66 -15.66 -7.95
CA ALA A 317 -15.99 -15.72 -9.25
C ALA A 317 -14.68 -14.92 -9.27
N TYR A 318 -14.65 -13.75 -8.63
CA TYR A 318 -13.43 -12.96 -8.48
C TYR A 318 -12.37 -13.70 -7.67
N MET A 319 -12.73 -14.34 -6.55
CA MET A 319 -11.79 -15.10 -5.73
C MET A 319 -11.19 -16.30 -6.48
N ALA A 320 -11.98 -16.98 -7.34
CA ALA A 320 -11.44 -18.03 -8.19
C ALA A 320 -10.42 -17.49 -9.21
N LYS A 321 -10.66 -16.31 -9.80
CA LYS A 321 -9.70 -15.64 -10.70
C LYS A 321 -8.45 -15.18 -9.96
N ALA A 322 -8.62 -14.63 -8.75
CA ALA A 322 -7.52 -14.22 -7.89
C ALA A 322 -6.63 -15.41 -7.53
N TYR A 323 -7.22 -16.56 -7.19
CA TYR A 323 -6.48 -17.78 -6.91
C TYR A 323 -5.57 -18.18 -8.08
N ALA A 324 -6.09 -18.16 -9.30
CA ALA A 324 -5.32 -18.46 -10.51
C ALA A 324 -4.22 -17.41 -10.77
N ALA A 325 -4.55 -16.12 -10.68
CA ALA A 325 -3.59 -15.02 -10.87
C ALA A 325 -2.45 -15.04 -9.85
N GLY A 326 -2.73 -15.47 -8.62
CA GLY A 326 -1.76 -15.64 -7.55
C GLY A 326 -0.88 -16.89 -7.67
N GLY A 327 -1.01 -17.67 -8.74
CA GLY A 327 -0.29 -18.93 -8.93
C GLY A 327 -0.77 -20.04 -7.99
N ASN A 328 -2.08 -20.10 -7.73
CA ASN A 328 -2.75 -21.09 -6.88
C ASN A 328 -2.28 -21.08 -5.41
N ARG A 329 -1.83 -19.92 -4.93
CA ARG A 329 -1.49 -19.68 -3.52
C ARG A 329 -2.75 -19.43 -2.68
N PRO A 330 -2.76 -19.79 -1.39
CA PRO A 330 -3.84 -19.41 -0.49
C PRO A 330 -4.13 -17.90 -0.54
N ILE A 331 -5.40 -17.55 -0.36
CA ILE A 331 -5.89 -16.17 -0.45
C ILE A 331 -6.18 -15.63 0.94
N TRP A 332 -5.74 -14.41 1.15
CA TRP A 332 -6.19 -13.50 2.18
C TRP A 332 -7.12 -12.46 1.55
N VAL A 333 -8.40 -12.48 1.92
CA VAL A 333 -9.33 -11.41 1.56
C VAL A 333 -9.26 -10.34 2.65
N THR A 334 -8.20 -9.53 2.61
CA THR A 334 -7.90 -8.56 3.68
C THR A 334 -8.96 -7.46 3.78
N GLU A 335 -9.62 -7.15 2.67
CA GLU A 335 -10.77 -6.25 2.65
C GLU A 335 -11.87 -6.80 1.77
N PHE A 336 -13.08 -6.83 2.29
CA PHE A 336 -14.28 -6.94 1.46
C PHE A 336 -15.43 -6.17 2.09
N GLN A 337 -16.23 -5.52 1.25
CA GLN A 337 -17.40 -4.77 1.71
C GLN A 337 -18.52 -4.80 0.66
N ALA A 338 -19.74 -4.99 1.13
CA ALA A 338 -20.93 -4.76 0.32
C ALA A 338 -21.46 -3.33 0.48
N SER A 339 -21.98 -2.77 -0.61
CA SER A 339 -22.83 -1.58 -0.57
C SER A 339 -24.31 -1.97 -0.49
N GLY A 340 -25.19 -1.00 -0.26
CA GLY A 340 -26.63 -1.20 -0.15
C GLY A 340 -27.14 -0.99 1.28
N THR A 341 -28.39 -1.38 1.51
CA THR A 341 -29.04 -1.34 2.82
C THR A 341 -28.38 -2.30 3.82
N ALA A 342 -28.60 -2.07 5.11
CA ALA A 342 -28.08 -2.96 6.16
C ALA A 342 -28.54 -4.43 5.98
N LEU A 343 -29.75 -4.65 5.45
CA LEU A 343 -30.27 -5.99 5.17
C LEU A 343 -29.53 -6.66 4.01
N GLU A 344 -29.27 -5.94 2.93
CA GLU A 344 -28.52 -6.45 1.78
C GLU A 344 -27.06 -6.77 2.15
N GLN A 345 -26.42 -5.87 2.90
CA GLN A 345 -25.07 -6.10 3.42
C GLN A 345 -25.03 -7.33 4.33
N ALA A 346 -26.01 -7.49 5.22
CA ALA A 346 -26.09 -8.66 6.10
C ALA A 346 -26.35 -9.97 5.34
N ALA A 347 -27.17 -9.95 4.29
CA ALA A 347 -27.43 -11.11 3.45
C ALA A 347 -26.16 -11.54 2.68
N PHE A 348 -25.49 -10.59 2.04
CA PHE A 348 -24.21 -10.82 1.38
C PHE A 348 -23.18 -11.40 2.35
N LEU A 349 -23.02 -10.77 3.53
CA LEU A 349 -22.02 -11.16 4.52
C LEU A 349 -22.23 -12.60 5.00
N LYS A 350 -23.48 -12.99 5.30
CA LYS A 350 -23.81 -14.38 5.68
C LYS A 350 -23.41 -15.37 4.59
N GLU A 351 -23.73 -15.07 3.33
CA GLU A 351 -23.45 -15.97 2.22
C GLU A 351 -21.95 -16.12 1.95
N VAL A 352 -21.20 -15.01 1.86
CA VAL A 352 -19.78 -15.06 1.50
C VAL A 352 -18.92 -15.57 2.65
N MET A 353 -19.26 -15.31 3.91
CA MET A 353 -18.52 -15.89 5.04
C MET A 353 -18.66 -17.40 5.11
N ALA A 354 -19.89 -17.93 4.99
CA ALA A 354 -20.10 -19.38 4.96
C ALA A 354 -19.34 -20.05 3.81
N TRP A 355 -19.31 -19.40 2.64
CA TRP A 355 -18.53 -19.86 1.51
C TRP A 355 -17.01 -19.79 1.76
N MET A 356 -16.48 -18.69 2.31
CA MET A 356 -15.05 -18.55 2.61
C MET A 356 -14.59 -19.53 3.69
N ASP A 357 -15.42 -19.78 4.71
CA ASP A 357 -15.14 -20.76 5.76
C ASP A 357 -15.00 -22.18 5.18
N SER A 358 -15.82 -22.54 4.18
CA SER A 358 -15.79 -23.85 3.50
C SER A 358 -14.80 -23.96 2.34
N THR A 359 -14.29 -22.85 1.81
CA THR A 359 -13.39 -22.85 0.63
C THR A 359 -11.93 -23.02 1.03
N SER A 360 -11.28 -24.10 0.60
CA SER A 360 -9.93 -24.50 1.04
C SER A 360 -8.82 -23.51 0.69
N TYR A 361 -8.92 -22.81 -0.44
CA TYR A 361 -7.91 -21.84 -0.86
C TYR A 361 -8.11 -20.46 -0.23
N ILE A 362 -9.18 -20.22 0.54
CA ILE A 362 -9.28 -19.03 1.38
C ILE A 362 -8.64 -19.37 2.73
N GLU A 363 -7.53 -18.73 3.05
CA GLU A 363 -6.82 -18.91 4.32
C GLU A 363 -7.36 -17.97 5.40
N ARG A 364 -7.54 -16.68 5.06
CA ARG A 364 -8.04 -15.66 5.98
C ARG A 364 -8.91 -14.62 5.26
N TYR A 365 -9.82 -13.97 5.99
CA TYR A 365 -10.59 -12.85 5.48
C TYR A 365 -10.95 -11.84 6.58
N SER A 366 -11.13 -10.57 6.22
CA SER A 366 -11.64 -9.54 7.12
C SER A 366 -12.62 -8.62 6.41
N TYR A 367 -13.81 -8.42 7.00
CA TYR A 367 -14.74 -7.42 6.51
C TYR A 367 -14.15 -6.02 6.76
N PHE A 368 -14.40 -5.09 5.84
CA PHE A 368 -13.99 -3.71 6.00
C PHE A 368 -15.12 -2.92 6.68
N MET A 369 -15.01 -2.49 7.94
CA MET A 369 -13.96 -2.71 8.94
C MET A 369 -14.55 -2.48 10.34
N VAL A 370 -13.79 -2.79 11.39
CA VAL A 370 -14.13 -2.43 12.77
C VAL A 370 -13.98 -0.93 12.96
N ALA A 371 -15.09 -0.22 12.85
CA ALA A 371 -15.22 1.21 13.06
C ALA A 371 -16.64 1.56 13.53
N ASP A 372 -16.76 2.67 14.27
CA ASP A 372 -18.06 3.27 14.60
C ASP A 372 -18.77 3.72 13.31
N GLY A 373 -20.08 3.47 13.25
CA GLY A 373 -20.89 3.65 12.04
C GLY A 373 -20.75 2.52 11.02
N ASN A 374 -19.93 1.49 11.29
CA ASN A 374 -19.80 0.30 10.45
C ASN A 374 -20.12 -0.97 11.27
N LEU A 375 -19.12 -1.78 11.63
CA LEU A 375 -19.33 -2.94 12.51
C LEU A 375 -19.63 -2.55 13.96
N MET A 376 -19.35 -1.30 14.34
CA MET A 376 -19.61 -0.76 15.67
C MET A 376 -20.73 0.29 15.65
N SER A 377 -21.44 0.39 16.77
CA SER A 377 -22.32 1.50 17.13
C SER A 377 -21.88 1.98 18.53
N GLY A 378 -21.09 3.03 18.56
CA GLY A 378 -20.28 3.40 19.72
C GLY A 378 -19.31 2.27 20.10
N SER A 379 -19.40 1.79 21.34
CA SER A 379 -18.59 0.68 21.85
C SER A 379 -19.26 -0.70 21.74
N ALA A 380 -20.48 -0.77 21.20
CA ALA A 380 -21.21 -2.02 21.00
C ALA A 380 -21.20 -2.45 19.52
N LEU A 381 -21.51 -3.72 19.25
CA LEU A 381 -21.70 -4.19 17.87
C LEU A 381 -22.92 -3.51 17.26
N SER A 382 -22.80 -3.07 16.00
CA SER A 382 -23.96 -2.69 15.19
C SER A 382 -24.75 -3.93 14.77
N SER A 383 -25.88 -3.76 14.07
CA SER A 383 -26.61 -4.89 13.45
C SER A 383 -25.74 -5.65 12.45
N LEU A 384 -24.90 -4.92 11.69
CA LEU A 384 -23.96 -5.53 10.76
C LEU A 384 -22.80 -6.20 11.51
N GLY A 385 -22.26 -5.56 12.55
CA GLY A 385 -21.27 -6.14 13.46
C GLY A 385 -21.74 -7.45 14.10
N SER A 386 -23.00 -7.50 14.51
CA SER A 386 -23.64 -8.70 15.05
C SER A 386 -23.76 -9.79 13.99
N THR A 387 -24.04 -9.42 12.74
CA THR A 387 -24.03 -10.37 11.62
C THR A 387 -22.62 -10.89 11.35
N TYR A 388 -21.61 -10.02 11.38
CA TYR A 388 -20.21 -10.41 11.21
C TYR A 388 -19.69 -11.28 12.36
N ALA A 389 -20.18 -11.08 13.58
CA ALA A 389 -19.84 -11.89 14.74
C ALA A 389 -20.62 -13.22 14.81
N ALA A 390 -21.74 -13.35 14.09
CA ALA A 390 -22.51 -14.58 14.10
C ALA A 390 -21.71 -15.75 13.53
N ALA A 391 -21.91 -16.94 14.10
CA ALA A 391 -21.46 -18.18 13.46
C ALA A 391 -22.09 -18.27 12.07
N ALA A 392 -21.33 -18.73 11.07
CA ALA A 392 -21.92 -19.08 9.79
C ALA A 392 -23.00 -20.14 10.06
N ALA A 393 -24.22 -19.94 9.56
CA ALA A 393 -25.25 -20.96 9.63
C ALA A 393 -24.73 -22.18 8.85
N ALA A 394 -24.56 -23.30 9.55
CA ALA A 394 -24.05 -24.55 9.00
C ALA A 394 -25.00 -25.16 7.98
#